data_AF-R5G4Z8-F1
#
_entry.id   AF-R5G4Z8-F1
#
_cell.length_a   1.000
_cell.length_b   1.000
_cell.length_c   1.000
_cell.angle_alpha   90.00
_cell.angle_beta   90.00
_cell.angle_gamma   90.00
#
_symmetry.space_group_name_H-M   'P 1'
#
loop_
_entity.id
_entity.type
_entity.pdbx_description
1 polymer ?
#
loop_
_entity_poly.entity_id
_entity_poly.type
_entity_poly.pdbx_seq_one_letter_code
_entity_poly.pdbx_strand_id
1 'polypeptide(L)'
;MKRIRFRKLITYVVCTLGAITLIPQRSEGAVVNASYDGEWFIKILDPENIFVGGLIELNDLNKRVPRMVPNPRPPMVTIGGPIFGDIVEKNLLANKEDMQSYQKYIGEKYGSQSKHTTMRFLAGGRERKNFNFIHYTYGQIVDLKQFFAINQLLPAHKSIYYYEIRRWFYDFAGLYFVYENSDNDPVEWNDQLGVVERVIYGRDAMFVVCSNQEELEVKLALEGAIKHGFDKLDNKSKALLYTSEIRVNNSGKAKVLNHSPHINPIDIIMKYCDTPITKEDYGVPVYMTLFRFDEHRTTFLNDFSEDLPKL
;
A
#
# COMPACT_ATOMS: atom_id res chain seq x y z
N MET A 1 11.49 60.58 -5.97
CA MET A 1 12.49 59.49 -5.90
C MET A 1 11.87 58.27 -5.22
N LYS A 2 11.84 57.12 -5.92
CA LYS A 2 11.35 55.81 -5.44
C LYS A 2 12.51 55.01 -4.80
N ARG A 3 12.27 54.30 -3.70
CA ARG A 3 12.96 53.04 -3.29
C ARG A 3 11.99 52.24 -2.41
N ILE A 4 11.21 51.31 -2.97
CA ILE A 4 11.46 49.86 -3.15
C ILE A 4 11.64 49.11 -1.82
N ARG A 5 10.63 48.29 -1.48
CA ARG A 5 10.57 47.37 -0.34
C ARG A 5 11.34 46.09 -0.67
N PHE A 6 12.23 45.64 0.22
CA PHE A 6 12.88 44.34 0.14
C PHE A 6 11.92 43.22 0.61
N ARG A 7 11.67 42.24 -0.26
CA ARG A 7 11.08 40.94 0.10
C ARG A 7 12.17 40.07 0.72
N LYS A 8 11.86 39.41 1.85
CA LYS A 8 12.70 38.38 2.46
C LYS A 8 12.82 37.19 1.51
N LEU A 9 14.04 36.91 1.07
CA LEU A 9 14.45 35.65 0.47
C LEU A 9 14.92 34.75 1.62
N ILE A 10 14.24 33.63 1.88
CA ILE A 10 14.73 32.61 2.81
C ILE A 10 15.51 31.60 1.97
N THR A 11 16.83 31.65 2.08
CA THR A 11 17.76 30.66 1.55
C THR A 11 17.86 29.51 2.57
N TYR A 12 17.51 28.29 2.16
CA TYR A 12 17.78 27.10 2.97
C TYR A 12 19.28 26.77 2.89
N VAL A 13 19.95 26.87 4.03
CA VAL A 13 21.33 26.42 4.24
C VAL A 13 21.27 24.91 4.51
N VAL A 14 21.86 24.12 3.62
CA VAL A 14 22.13 22.70 3.86
C VAL A 14 23.34 22.62 4.79
N CYS A 15 23.09 22.37 6.08
CA CYS A 15 24.14 22.08 7.04
C CYS A 15 24.48 20.58 7.00
N THR A 16 25.52 20.24 6.24
CA THR A 16 26.37 19.07 6.50
C THR A 16 27.21 19.31 7.74
N LEU A 17 27.14 18.44 8.75
CA LEU A 17 28.27 18.05 9.61
C LEU A 17 27.86 16.97 10.64
N GLY A 18 28.44 15.78 10.49
CA GLY A 18 29.02 15.01 11.61
C GLY A 18 28.11 14.10 12.43
N ALA A 19 27.84 12.90 11.92
CA ALA A 19 27.62 11.72 12.78
C ALA A 19 28.67 10.67 12.43
N ILE A 20 29.46 10.29 13.44
CA ILE A 20 30.54 9.31 13.38
C ILE A 20 29.95 7.95 12.98
N THR A 21 30.46 7.42 11.87
CA THR A 21 30.09 6.17 11.25
C THR A 21 30.54 4.97 12.09
N LEU A 22 29.61 4.34 12.82
CA LEU A 22 29.66 2.90 13.01
C LEU A 22 29.28 2.27 11.68
N ILE A 23 30.29 1.81 10.96
CA ILE A 23 30.21 1.24 9.62
C ILE A 23 29.41 -0.07 9.69
N PRO A 24 28.19 -0.16 9.09
CA PRO A 24 27.65 -1.45 8.72
C PRO A 24 28.54 -1.97 7.58
N GLN A 25 29.05 -3.20 7.70
CA GLN A 25 29.72 -3.83 6.57
C GLN A 25 28.74 -3.88 5.39
N ARG A 26 29.11 -3.16 4.32
CA ARG A 26 28.46 -3.21 3.01
C ARG A 26 28.48 -4.65 2.48
N SER A 27 27.33 -5.14 2.02
CA SER A 27 27.28 -5.62 0.64
C SER A 27 26.99 -4.41 -0.26
N GLU A 28 27.52 -4.44 -1.48
CA GLU A 28 27.69 -3.29 -2.35
C GLU A 28 26.40 -2.54 -2.73
N GLY A 29 26.49 -1.20 -2.71
CA GLY A 29 26.11 -0.41 -3.87
C GLY A 29 24.64 -0.10 -4.15
N ALA A 30 23.70 -0.45 -3.26
CA ALA A 30 22.30 -0.06 -3.43
C ALA A 30 22.07 1.41 -3.00
N VAL A 31 22.43 2.36 -3.87
CA VAL A 31 21.65 3.60 -3.96
C VAL A 31 20.34 3.21 -4.64
N VAL A 32 19.36 2.81 -3.84
CA VAL A 32 18.05 2.50 -4.40
C VAL A 32 17.33 3.84 -4.52
N ASN A 33 17.32 4.40 -5.72
CA ASN A 33 16.11 5.05 -6.18
C ASN A 33 15.02 4.00 -6.01
N ALA A 34 14.25 4.06 -4.92
CA ALA A 34 13.12 3.17 -4.70
C ALA A 34 12.32 3.19 -6.01
N SER A 35 12.39 2.11 -6.77
CA SER A 35 11.45 1.89 -7.84
C SER A 35 10.13 1.66 -7.10
N TYR A 36 9.29 2.69 -7.09
CA TYR A 36 7.92 2.59 -6.58
C TYR A 36 7.05 1.69 -7.51
N ASP A 37 7.67 1.03 -8.48
CA ASP A 37 7.10 0.13 -9.49
C ASP A 37 7.31 -1.37 -9.17
N GLY A 38 7.37 -1.75 -7.89
CA GLY A 38 6.67 -2.98 -7.46
C GLY A 38 7.41 -4.30 -7.26
N GLU A 39 8.62 -4.34 -6.67
CA GLU A 39 9.25 -5.65 -6.34
C GLU A 39 9.34 -5.98 -4.83
N TRP A 40 9.23 -5.00 -3.91
CA TRP A 40 9.49 -5.24 -2.47
C TRP A 40 8.29 -5.07 -1.55
N PHE A 41 7.20 -4.48 -2.06
CA PHE A 41 6.01 -4.18 -1.27
C PHE A 41 4.91 -5.19 -1.57
N ILE A 42 4.43 -5.86 -0.53
CA ILE A 42 3.32 -6.80 -0.60
C ILE A 42 2.03 -6.03 -0.29
N LYS A 43 1.02 -6.11 -1.17
CA LYS A 43 -0.29 -5.50 -0.92
C LYS A 43 -0.99 -6.19 0.24
N ILE A 44 -1.64 -5.42 1.11
CA ILE A 44 -2.36 -5.95 2.26
C ILE A 44 -3.84 -6.15 1.92
N LEU A 45 -4.33 -7.38 2.00
CA LEU A 45 -5.75 -7.71 1.84
C LEU A 45 -6.54 -7.68 3.16
N ASP A 46 -5.86 -7.85 4.29
CA ASP A 46 -6.45 -7.85 5.63
C ASP A 46 -5.82 -6.76 6.52
N PRO A 47 -6.20 -5.48 6.31
CA PRO A 47 -5.58 -4.36 6.99
C PRO A 47 -5.81 -4.34 8.51
N GLU A 48 -6.78 -5.09 9.03
CA GLU A 48 -7.07 -5.08 10.48
C GLU A 48 -6.12 -5.96 11.28
N ASN A 49 -5.42 -6.90 10.63
CA ASN A 49 -4.55 -7.87 11.29
C ASN A 49 -3.06 -7.66 11.02
N ILE A 50 -2.68 -6.77 10.10
CA ILE A 50 -1.27 -6.50 9.78
C ILE A 50 -0.73 -5.31 10.60
N PHE A 51 0.42 -5.52 11.26
CA PHE A 51 1.12 -4.52 12.06
C PHE A 51 2.63 -4.82 12.09
N VAL A 52 3.45 -3.77 12.30
CA VAL A 52 4.91 -3.89 12.38
C VAL A 52 5.32 -4.81 13.54
N GLY A 53 6.30 -5.69 13.31
CA GLY A 53 6.76 -6.69 14.27
C GLY A 53 5.90 -7.93 14.37
N GLY A 54 4.75 -7.99 13.71
CA GLY A 54 3.98 -9.21 13.58
C GLY A 54 4.72 -10.27 12.74
N LEU A 55 4.48 -11.54 13.07
CA LEU A 55 5.05 -12.69 12.36
C LEU A 55 4.07 -13.24 11.33
N ILE A 56 4.56 -13.64 10.16
CA ILE A 56 3.76 -14.21 9.07
C ILE A 56 4.46 -15.47 8.54
N GLU A 57 3.69 -16.50 8.18
CA GLU A 57 4.23 -17.67 7.46
C GLU A 57 4.55 -17.31 6.00
N LEU A 58 5.82 -17.32 5.62
CA LEU A 58 6.27 -16.95 4.28
C LEU A 58 5.74 -17.93 3.21
N ASN A 59 5.66 -19.22 3.56
CA ASN A 59 5.14 -20.27 2.68
C ASN A 59 3.66 -20.12 2.31
N ASP A 60 2.93 -19.28 3.06
CA ASP A 60 1.50 -19.06 2.91
C ASP A 60 1.16 -17.73 2.25
N LEU A 61 2.13 -16.81 2.19
CA LEU A 61 1.97 -15.49 1.62
C LEU A 61 1.42 -15.55 0.18
N ASN A 62 1.82 -16.58 -0.57
CA ASN A 62 1.42 -16.78 -1.96
C ASN A 62 0.15 -17.60 -2.11
N LYS A 63 -0.31 -18.29 -1.07
CA LYS A 63 -1.40 -19.27 -1.15
C LYS A 63 -2.75 -18.71 -0.72
N ARG A 64 -2.73 -17.72 0.17
CA ARG A 64 -3.91 -17.15 0.81
C ARG A 64 -3.61 -15.76 1.34
N VAL A 65 -4.65 -15.06 1.80
CA VAL A 65 -4.49 -13.86 2.63
C VAL A 65 -3.56 -14.18 3.81
N PRO A 66 -2.42 -13.47 3.97
CA PRO A 66 -1.49 -13.69 5.04
C PRO A 66 -2.17 -13.60 6.41
N ARG A 67 -1.84 -14.55 7.28
CA ARG A 67 -2.30 -14.56 8.66
C ARG A 67 -1.12 -14.32 9.57
N MET A 68 -1.34 -13.48 10.58
CA MET A 68 -0.35 -13.32 11.63
C MET A 68 -0.25 -14.60 12.44
N VAL A 69 0.97 -15.06 12.64
CA VAL A 69 1.30 -16.16 13.55
C VAL A 69 1.28 -15.60 14.98
N PRO A 70 0.53 -16.23 15.91
CA PRO A 70 0.59 -15.84 17.30
C PRO A 70 2.03 -15.95 17.83
N ASN A 71 2.55 -14.85 18.34
CA ASN A 71 3.83 -14.85 19.03
C ASN A 71 3.56 -14.74 20.54
N PRO A 72 3.83 -15.77 21.36
CA PRO A 72 3.66 -15.70 22.80
C PRO A 72 4.64 -14.74 23.47
N ARG A 73 5.72 -14.35 22.76
CA ARG A 73 6.78 -13.44 23.22
C ARG A 73 7.03 -12.37 22.15
N PRO A 74 6.06 -11.47 21.95
CA PRO A 74 6.21 -10.41 20.97
C PRO A 74 7.46 -9.56 21.31
N PRO A 75 8.29 -9.21 20.33
CA PRO A 75 9.45 -8.36 20.59
C PRO A 75 9.02 -6.96 21.02
N MET A 76 9.89 -6.27 21.76
CA MET A 76 9.82 -4.81 21.84
C MET A 76 10.35 -4.23 20.53
N VAL A 77 9.59 -3.34 19.91
CA VAL A 77 9.93 -2.72 18.64
C VAL A 77 10.00 -1.21 18.79
N THR A 78 11.12 -0.65 18.37
CA THR A 78 11.24 0.78 18.12
C THR A 78 10.67 1.05 16.74
N ILE A 79 9.44 1.55 16.68
CA ILE A 79 8.84 2.01 15.44
C ILE A 79 9.19 3.47 15.21
N GLY A 80 9.42 3.84 13.95
CA GLY A 80 9.65 5.22 13.60
C GLY A 80 9.61 5.49 12.10
N GLY A 81 9.59 6.77 11.77
CA GLY A 81 9.52 7.25 10.40
C GLY A 81 9.10 8.71 10.30
N PRO A 82 9.20 9.30 9.09
CA PRO A 82 8.66 10.62 8.83
C PRO A 82 7.13 10.56 8.77
N ILE A 83 6.46 11.15 9.75
CA ILE A 83 5.01 11.24 9.83
C ILE A 83 4.61 12.71 9.67
N PHE A 84 4.05 13.05 8.51
CA PHE A 84 3.62 14.41 8.15
C PHE A 84 4.69 15.50 8.35
N GLY A 85 5.97 15.14 8.21
CA GLY A 85 7.10 16.06 8.34
C GLY A 85 7.80 16.03 9.70
N ASP A 86 7.22 15.36 10.70
CA ASP A 86 7.88 15.09 11.97
C ASP A 86 8.55 13.71 11.95
N ILE A 87 9.75 13.59 12.51
CA ILE A 87 10.33 12.28 12.81
C ILE A 87 9.76 11.84 14.16
N VAL A 88 9.04 10.71 14.16
CA VAL A 88 8.54 10.12 15.40
C VAL A 88 9.21 8.78 15.65
N GLU A 89 9.45 8.49 16.92
CA GLU A 89 9.94 7.19 17.38
C GLU A 89 9.20 6.79 18.65
N LYS A 90 8.88 5.50 18.76
CA LYS A 90 8.22 4.93 19.94
C LYS A 90 8.60 3.47 20.12
N ASN A 91 8.90 3.09 21.36
CA ASN A 91 9.02 1.68 21.74
C ASN A 91 7.63 1.14 22.10
N LEU A 92 7.25 0.04 21.47
CA LEU A 92 5.99 -0.67 21.68
C LEU A 92 6.24 -2.17 21.66
N LEU A 93 5.45 -2.92 22.41
CA LEU A 93 5.41 -4.36 22.23
C LEU A 93 4.76 -4.68 20.87
N ALA A 94 5.33 -5.61 20.10
CA ALA A 94 4.82 -5.99 18.78
C ALA A 94 3.59 -6.88 18.89
N ASN A 95 2.50 -6.31 19.40
CA ASN A 95 1.18 -6.90 19.42
C ASN A 95 0.18 -5.97 18.73
N LYS A 96 -0.98 -6.53 18.36
CA LYS A 96 -2.03 -5.80 17.65
C LYS A 96 -2.56 -4.60 18.45
N GLU A 97 -2.75 -4.76 19.75
CA GLU A 97 -3.41 -3.78 20.62
C GLU A 97 -2.56 -2.51 20.78
N ASP A 98 -1.27 -2.66 21.06
CA ASP A 98 -0.32 -1.55 21.21
C ASP A 98 -0.09 -0.82 19.89
N MET A 99 0.06 -1.58 18.79
CA MET A 99 0.24 -1.00 17.46
C MET A 99 -1.00 -0.22 16.99
N GLN A 100 -2.21 -0.77 17.20
CA GLN A 100 -3.46 -0.07 16.88
C GLN A 100 -3.67 1.15 17.77
N SER A 101 -3.35 1.05 19.05
CA SER A 101 -3.43 2.18 19.99
C SER A 101 -2.49 3.32 19.57
N TYR A 102 -1.28 2.99 19.16
CA TYR A 102 -0.33 3.99 18.65
C TYR A 102 -0.76 4.57 17.31
N GLN A 103 -1.29 3.76 16.40
CA GLN A 103 -1.84 4.24 15.13
C GLN A 103 -2.98 5.24 15.36
N LYS A 104 -3.87 4.96 16.32
CA LYS A 104 -4.93 5.88 16.74
C LYS A 104 -4.36 7.19 17.29
N TYR A 105 -3.34 7.12 18.14
CA TYR A 105 -2.64 8.31 18.64
C TYR A 105 -2.07 9.17 17.50
N ILE A 106 -1.47 8.55 16.47
CA ILE A 106 -1.00 9.27 15.28
C ILE A 106 -2.17 9.95 14.56
N GLY A 107 -3.28 9.26 14.36
CA GLY A 107 -4.49 9.85 13.78
C GLY A 107 -5.03 11.04 14.59
N GLU A 108 -5.03 10.95 15.92
CA GLU A 108 -5.47 12.03 16.81
C GLU A 108 -4.53 13.25 16.77
N LYS A 109 -3.22 13.01 16.79
CA LYS A 109 -2.21 14.07 16.83
C LYS A 109 -2.00 14.75 15.48
N TYR A 110 -2.03 13.97 14.40
CA TYR A 110 -1.64 14.41 13.06
C TYR A 110 -2.79 14.44 12.05
N GLY A 111 -3.98 13.96 12.39
CA GLY A 111 -5.11 13.85 11.46
C GLY A 111 -5.44 15.17 10.74
N SER A 112 -5.29 16.31 11.41
CA SER A 112 -5.52 17.64 10.83
C SER A 112 -4.46 18.08 9.80
N GLN A 113 -3.31 17.39 9.71
CA GLN A 113 -2.17 17.74 8.85
C GLN A 113 -2.21 17.07 7.46
N SER A 114 -3.38 16.62 7.01
CA SER A 114 -3.64 15.91 5.74
C SER A 114 -3.10 16.55 4.44
N LYS A 115 -2.65 17.81 4.49
CA LYS A 115 -2.10 18.57 3.35
C LYS A 115 -0.70 18.12 2.90
N HIS A 116 0.00 17.30 3.69
CA HIS A 116 1.35 16.81 3.38
C HIS A 116 1.37 15.41 2.73
N THR A 117 0.23 14.91 2.26
CA THR A 117 0.12 13.55 1.71
C THR A 117 0.61 13.48 0.27
N THR A 118 1.37 12.43 -0.06
CA THR A 118 1.83 12.20 -1.44
C THR A 118 0.80 11.30 -2.13
N MET A 119 0.05 11.88 -3.07
CA MET A 119 -0.81 11.11 -3.96
C MET A 119 0.02 10.64 -5.16
N ARG A 120 0.08 9.32 -5.39
CA ARG A 120 0.71 8.75 -6.58
C ARG A 120 -0.34 8.01 -7.38
N PHE A 121 -0.51 8.47 -8.61
CA PHE A 121 -1.34 7.79 -9.58
C PHE A 121 -0.45 6.82 -10.37
N LEU A 122 -0.78 5.54 -10.34
CA LEU A 122 -0.12 4.53 -11.15
C LEU A 122 -1.14 3.97 -12.14
N ALA A 123 -1.16 4.58 -13.33
CA ALA A 123 -1.88 4.02 -14.46
C ALA A 123 -1.03 2.96 -15.15
N GLY A 124 -1.27 1.70 -14.80
CA GLY A 124 -0.76 0.53 -15.51
C GLY A 124 -1.84 -0.08 -16.40
N GLY A 125 -2.32 0.63 -17.42
CA GLY A 125 -3.17 0.02 -18.44
C GLY A 125 -2.31 -0.94 -19.28
N ARG A 126 -2.53 -2.25 -19.14
CA ARG A 126 -2.11 -3.24 -20.12
C ARG A 126 -3.28 -4.18 -20.34
N GLU A 127 -3.60 -4.47 -21.59
CA GLU A 127 -4.53 -5.53 -21.91
C GLU A 127 -4.12 -6.86 -21.25
N ARG A 128 -5.06 -7.48 -20.51
CA ARG A 128 -4.88 -8.80 -19.90
C ARG A 128 -5.89 -9.80 -20.46
N LYS A 129 -5.44 -11.03 -20.67
CA LYS A 129 -6.25 -12.14 -21.24
C LYS A 129 -7.21 -12.78 -20.23
N ASN A 130 -6.93 -12.62 -18.93
CA ASN A 130 -7.72 -13.19 -17.83
C ASN A 130 -7.46 -12.37 -16.56
N PHE A 131 -8.14 -12.72 -15.45
CA PHE A 131 -8.00 -12.03 -14.16
C PHE A 131 -6.80 -12.47 -13.32
N ASN A 132 -5.97 -13.44 -13.76
CA ASN A 132 -4.86 -13.97 -12.96
C ASN A 132 -3.80 -12.91 -12.65
N PHE A 133 -3.68 -11.86 -13.48
CA PHE A 133 -2.79 -10.73 -13.21
C PHE A 133 -3.09 -10.03 -11.87
N ILE A 134 -4.31 -10.16 -11.34
CA ILE A 134 -4.67 -9.61 -10.03
C ILE A 134 -3.86 -10.31 -8.94
N HIS A 135 -3.67 -11.63 -9.02
CA HIS A 135 -2.85 -12.36 -8.06
C HIS A 135 -1.41 -11.86 -8.07
N TYR A 136 -0.84 -11.72 -9.27
CA TYR A 136 0.49 -11.16 -9.46
C TYR A 136 0.62 -9.74 -8.91
N THR A 137 -0.36 -8.88 -9.20
CA THR A 137 -0.38 -7.48 -8.74
C THR A 137 -0.43 -7.38 -7.22
N TYR A 138 -1.04 -8.36 -6.54
CA TYR A 138 -1.08 -8.45 -5.08
C TYR A 138 0.06 -9.27 -4.47
N GLY A 139 0.86 -9.97 -5.29
CA GLY A 139 1.86 -10.93 -4.84
C GLY A 139 1.27 -12.11 -4.06
N GLN A 140 -0.01 -12.42 -4.23
CA GLN A 140 -0.69 -13.49 -3.48
C GLN A 140 -1.96 -13.97 -4.21
N ILE A 141 -2.42 -15.18 -3.90
CA ILE A 141 -3.75 -15.61 -4.33
C ILE A 141 -4.83 -14.74 -3.67
N VAL A 142 -5.75 -14.24 -4.49
CA VAL A 142 -6.82 -13.30 -4.12
C VAL A 142 -8.15 -13.97 -4.37
N ASP A 143 -9.08 -13.91 -3.42
CA ASP A 143 -10.47 -14.30 -3.70
C ASP A 143 -11.13 -13.25 -4.61
N LEU A 144 -11.12 -13.50 -5.91
CA LEU A 144 -11.64 -12.56 -6.93
C LEU A 144 -13.13 -12.27 -6.74
N LYS A 145 -13.89 -13.21 -6.17
CA LYS A 145 -15.31 -13.02 -5.86
C LYS A 145 -15.47 -12.10 -4.66
N GLN A 146 -14.72 -12.32 -3.60
CA GLN A 146 -14.79 -11.49 -2.39
C GLN A 146 -14.34 -10.05 -2.65
N PHE A 147 -13.20 -9.87 -3.34
CA PHE A 147 -12.54 -8.58 -3.46
C PHE A 147 -12.93 -7.78 -4.70
N PHE A 148 -13.39 -8.44 -5.78
CA PHE A 148 -13.74 -7.77 -7.05
C PHE A 148 -15.13 -8.18 -7.59
N ALA A 149 -15.89 -8.99 -6.85
CA ALA A 149 -17.18 -9.57 -7.26
C ALA A 149 -17.12 -10.44 -8.53
N ILE A 150 -15.94 -10.91 -8.93
CA ILE A 150 -15.72 -11.65 -10.17
C ILE A 150 -16.09 -13.12 -9.93
N ASN A 151 -17.20 -13.56 -10.55
CA ASN A 151 -17.72 -14.93 -10.41
C ASN A 151 -17.59 -15.77 -11.68
N GLN A 152 -17.19 -15.16 -12.79
CA GLN A 152 -17.23 -15.76 -14.11
C GLN A 152 -16.00 -15.37 -14.92
N LEU A 153 -15.64 -16.23 -15.86
CA LEU A 153 -14.62 -15.93 -16.86
C LEU A 153 -15.08 -14.75 -17.73
N LEU A 154 -14.09 -14.00 -18.22
CA LEU A 154 -14.33 -12.89 -19.12
C LEU A 154 -14.98 -13.38 -20.43
N PRO A 155 -16.00 -12.67 -20.96
CA PRO A 155 -16.47 -12.90 -22.32
C PRO A 155 -15.33 -12.78 -23.34
N ALA A 156 -15.32 -13.63 -24.37
CA ALA A 156 -14.22 -13.77 -25.33
C ALA A 156 -13.87 -12.50 -26.14
N HIS A 157 -14.70 -11.46 -26.11
CA HIS A 157 -14.56 -10.23 -26.91
C HIS A 157 -14.32 -8.97 -26.06
N LYS A 158 -14.14 -9.12 -24.75
CA LYS A 158 -13.73 -8.01 -23.86
C LYS A 158 -12.22 -8.07 -23.65
N SER A 159 -11.60 -6.90 -23.56
CA SER A 159 -10.23 -6.72 -23.06
C SER A 159 -10.31 -6.27 -21.59
N ILE A 160 -9.32 -6.69 -20.79
CA ILE A 160 -9.22 -6.31 -19.37
C ILE A 160 -8.13 -5.26 -19.21
N TYR A 161 -8.46 -4.17 -18.55
CA TYR A 161 -7.54 -3.12 -18.15
C TYR A 161 -7.55 -2.97 -16.64
N TYR A 162 -6.43 -2.58 -16.04
CA TYR A 162 -6.39 -2.26 -14.62
C TYR A 162 -5.75 -0.90 -14.35
N TYR A 163 -6.22 -0.26 -13.29
CA TYR A 163 -5.77 1.07 -12.89
C TYR A 163 -5.68 1.11 -11.39
N GLU A 164 -4.68 1.83 -10.88
CA GLU A 164 -4.46 1.91 -9.45
C GLU A 164 -4.29 3.35 -8.98
N ILE A 165 -5.00 3.68 -7.91
CA ILE A 165 -4.89 4.97 -7.23
C ILE A 165 -4.29 4.72 -5.86
N ARG A 166 -3.06 5.19 -5.66
CA ARG A 166 -2.34 5.11 -4.39
C ARG A 166 -2.29 6.47 -3.74
N ARG A 167 -2.84 6.60 -2.53
CA ARG A 167 -2.65 7.78 -1.69
C ARG A 167 -2.00 7.37 -0.39
N TRP A 168 -0.70 7.55 -0.30
CA TRP A 168 0.06 7.19 0.90
C TRP A 168 0.17 8.39 1.82
N PHE A 169 -0.05 8.14 3.11
CA PHE A 169 -0.12 9.18 4.11
C PHE A 169 1.14 9.23 4.95
N TYR A 170 1.54 8.07 5.46
CA TYR A 170 2.72 7.86 6.29
C TYR A 170 3.03 6.36 6.30
N ASP A 171 4.16 6.01 6.89
CA ASP A 171 4.56 4.64 7.14
C ASP A 171 5.14 4.48 8.54
N PHE A 172 5.02 3.28 9.09
CA PHE A 172 5.80 2.87 10.25
C PHE A 172 6.85 1.87 9.78
N ALA A 173 8.11 2.12 10.12
CA ALA A 173 9.17 1.12 10.00
C ALA A 173 9.61 0.69 11.40
N GLY A 174 9.78 -0.61 11.61
CA GLY A 174 10.48 -1.14 12.77
C GLY A 174 11.97 -0.90 12.57
N LEU A 175 12.52 0.05 13.30
CA LEU A 175 13.93 0.42 13.24
C LEU A 175 14.79 -0.56 14.02
N TYR A 176 14.24 -1.05 15.14
CA TYR A 176 14.91 -1.99 16.02
C TYR A 176 13.91 -2.95 16.64
N PHE A 177 14.28 -4.22 16.76
CA PHE A 177 13.48 -5.29 17.35
C PHE A 177 14.32 -5.97 18.41
N VAL A 178 13.80 -6.02 19.64
CA VAL A 178 14.41 -6.69 20.79
C VAL A 178 13.55 -7.89 21.14
N TYR A 179 14.12 -9.07 20.95
CA TYR A 179 13.53 -10.33 21.35
C TYR A 179 14.03 -10.68 22.74
N GLU A 180 13.12 -10.87 23.69
CA GLU A 180 13.48 -11.32 25.03
C GLU A 180 13.90 -12.79 24.97
N ASN A 181 15.21 -13.01 25.13
CA ASN A 181 15.79 -14.35 25.26
C ASN A 181 16.02 -14.66 26.73
N SER A 182 15.58 -15.84 27.15
CA SER A 182 15.90 -16.38 28.48
C SER A 182 16.65 -17.70 28.33
N ASP A 183 17.58 -18.01 29.23
CA ASP A 183 18.37 -19.24 29.18
C ASP A 183 17.50 -20.51 29.20
N ASN A 184 16.32 -20.44 29.82
CA ASN A 184 15.40 -21.58 29.96
C ASN A 184 14.42 -21.74 28.79
N ASP A 185 14.29 -20.70 27.95
CA ASP A 185 13.36 -20.68 26.83
C ASP A 185 13.86 -19.59 25.86
N PRO A 186 14.77 -19.94 24.94
CA PRO A 186 15.31 -19.02 23.95
C PRO A 186 14.32 -18.80 22.81
N VAL A 187 14.38 -17.64 22.16
CA VAL A 187 13.61 -17.39 20.94
C VAL A 187 14.21 -18.22 19.81
N GLU A 188 13.42 -19.16 19.31
CA GLU A 188 13.78 -20.00 18.17
C GLU A 188 13.54 -19.25 16.86
N TRP A 189 14.63 -18.91 16.17
CA TRP A 189 14.56 -18.35 14.82
C TRP A 189 14.01 -19.39 13.83
N ASN A 190 13.20 -18.93 12.87
CA ASN A 190 12.55 -19.79 11.89
C ASN A 190 12.50 -19.06 10.54
N ASP A 191 13.29 -19.52 9.58
CA ASP A 191 13.41 -18.93 8.24
C ASP A 191 12.14 -19.08 7.39
N GLN A 192 11.16 -19.88 7.84
CA GLN A 192 9.82 -19.97 7.24
C GLN A 192 8.90 -18.85 7.71
N LEU A 193 9.28 -18.09 8.74
CA LEU A 193 8.55 -16.93 9.24
C LEU A 193 9.17 -15.64 8.71
N GLY A 194 8.32 -14.65 8.46
CA GLY A 194 8.69 -13.29 8.14
C GLY A 194 8.20 -12.34 9.23
N VAL A 195 9.01 -11.35 9.56
CA VAL A 195 8.63 -10.24 10.43
C VAL A 195 8.17 -9.08 9.56
N VAL A 196 7.01 -8.50 9.88
CA VAL A 196 6.57 -7.25 9.25
C VAL A 196 7.50 -6.12 9.66
N GLU A 197 8.30 -5.67 8.71
CA GLU A 197 9.30 -4.63 8.92
C GLU A 197 8.67 -3.25 8.84
N ARG A 198 7.89 -3.02 7.79
CA ARG A 198 7.31 -1.73 7.47
C ARG A 198 5.85 -1.92 7.07
N VAL A 199 5.01 -0.98 7.48
CA VAL A 199 3.64 -0.87 6.99
C VAL A 199 3.42 0.54 6.47
N ILE A 200 2.94 0.64 5.24
CA ILE A 200 2.50 1.91 4.64
C ILE A 200 1.01 2.07 4.89
N TYR A 201 0.63 3.25 5.36
CA TYR A 201 -0.74 3.63 5.63
C TYR A 201 -1.23 4.62 4.59
N GLY A 202 -2.45 4.40 4.13
CA GLY A 202 -3.00 5.20 3.05
C GLY A 202 -4.39 4.78 2.66
N ARG A 203 -4.71 5.12 1.41
CA ARG A 203 -5.86 4.62 0.67
C ARG A 203 -5.35 4.09 -0.65
N ASP A 204 -5.75 2.88 -0.97
CA ASP A 204 -5.41 2.22 -2.23
C ASP A 204 -6.70 1.75 -2.89
N ALA A 205 -6.80 1.93 -4.20
CA ALA A 205 -7.93 1.43 -4.98
C ALA A 205 -7.46 0.92 -6.33
N MET A 206 -7.87 -0.30 -6.66
CA MET A 206 -7.60 -0.95 -7.94
C MET A 206 -8.89 -1.11 -8.72
N PHE A 207 -8.98 -0.45 -9.87
CA PHE A 207 -10.04 -0.64 -10.85
C PHE A 207 -9.66 -1.76 -11.82
N VAL A 208 -10.64 -2.58 -12.15
CA VAL A 208 -10.57 -3.59 -13.21
C VAL A 208 -11.69 -3.27 -14.19
N VAL A 209 -11.32 -2.92 -15.41
CA VAL A 209 -12.23 -2.43 -16.44
C VAL A 209 -12.27 -3.42 -17.59
N CYS A 210 -13.44 -4.00 -17.81
CA CYS A 210 -13.68 -4.93 -18.90
C CYS A 210 -14.46 -4.22 -20.00
N SER A 211 -13.84 -4.02 -21.16
CA SER A 211 -14.41 -3.22 -22.26
C SER A 211 -14.18 -3.87 -23.61
N ASN A 212 -15.03 -3.55 -24.58
CA ASN A 212 -14.85 -3.91 -26.00
C ASN A 212 -14.12 -2.81 -26.79
N GLN A 213 -13.74 -1.71 -26.12
CA GLN A 213 -13.08 -0.56 -26.73
C GLN A 213 -11.56 -0.71 -26.66
N GLU A 214 -10.85 0.06 -27.49
CA GLU A 214 -9.39 0.05 -27.53
C GLU A 214 -8.76 0.54 -26.22
N GLU A 215 -7.59 -0.01 -25.88
CA GLU A 215 -6.87 0.29 -24.63
C GLU A 215 -6.68 1.78 -24.39
N LEU A 216 -6.25 2.51 -25.42
CA LEU A 216 -5.96 3.92 -25.32
C LEU A 216 -7.22 4.74 -25.03
N GLU A 217 -8.36 4.38 -25.63
CA GLU A 217 -9.62 5.09 -25.39
C GLU A 217 -10.12 4.87 -23.96
N VAL A 218 -10.06 3.63 -23.49
CA VAL A 218 -10.43 3.28 -22.10
C VAL A 218 -9.52 4.01 -21.11
N LYS A 219 -8.21 4.01 -21.36
CA LYS A 219 -7.22 4.71 -20.55
C LYS A 219 -7.49 6.21 -20.46
N LEU A 220 -7.67 6.87 -21.59
CA LEU A 220 -7.89 8.32 -21.62
C LEU A 220 -9.20 8.70 -20.93
N ALA A 221 -10.27 7.92 -21.13
CA ALA A 221 -11.55 8.17 -20.47
C ALA A 221 -11.45 8.00 -18.94
N LEU A 222 -10.80 6.93 -18.47
CA LEU A 222 -10.59 6.70 -17.03
C LEU A 222 -9.70 7.76 -16.39
N GLU A 223 -8.57 8.09 -17.03
CA GLU A 223 -7.70 9.15 -16.53
C GLU A 223 -8.40 10.50 -16.49
N GLY A 224 -9.22 10.81 -17.51
CA GLY A 224 -10.05 12.01 -17.54
C GLY A 224 -11.06 12.02 -16.38
N ALA A 225 -11.73 10.90 -16.13
CA ALA A 225 -12.68 10.75 -15.04
C ALA A 225 -12.02 10.99 -13.68
N ILE A 226 -10.84 10.39 -13.47
CA ILE A 226 -10.06 10.47 -12.22
C ILE A 226 -9.53 11.89 -12.00
N LYS A 227 -8.98 12.52 -13.04
CA LYS A 227 -8.35 13.86 -12.93
C LYS A 227 -9.36 15.00 -12.85
N HIS A 228 -10.50 14.87 -13.52
CA HIS A 228 -11.42 15.99 -13.72
C HIS A 228 -12.82 15.77 -13.14
N GLY A 229 -13.15 14.52 -12.78
CA GLY A 229 -14.49 14.08 -12.39
C GLY A 229 -15.28 13.58 -13.61
N PHE A 230 -16.13 12.57 -13.39
CA PHE A 230 -16.90 11.94 -14.46
C PHE A 230 -17.78 12.93 -15.23
N ASP A 231 -18.40 13.89 -14.53
CA ASP A 231 -19.29 14.89 -15.14
C ASP A 231 -18.61 15.82 -16.14
N LYS A 232 -17.28 15.97 -16.07
CA LYS A 232 -16.51 16.84 -16.97
C LYS A 232 -16.02 16.15 -18.24
N LEU A 233 -16.27 14.84 -18.36
CA LEU A 233 -15.97 14.10 -19.57
C LEU A 233 -16.88 14.47 -20.73
N ASP A 234 -16.37 14.34 -21.95
CA ASP A 234 -17.17 14.39 -23.16
C ASP A 234 -18.15 13.19 -23.25
N ASN A 235 -19.17 13.31 -24.11
CA ASN A 235 -20.21 12.30 -24.23
C ASN A 235 -19.69 10.93 -24.72
N LYS A 236 -18.64 10.91 -25.56
CA LYS A 236 -18.03 9.66 -26.04
C LYS A 236 -17.35 8.93 -24.87
N SER A 237 -16.54 9.64 -24.10
CA SER A 237 -15.86 9.10 -22.92
C SER A 237 -16.84 8.62 -21.85
N LYS A 238 -17.93 9.36 -21.59
CA LYS A 238 -19.00 8.93 -20.68
C LYS A 238 -19.67 7.65 -21.16
N ALA A 239 -20.07 7.59 -22.43
CA ALA A 239 -20.71 6.41 -23.02
C ALA A 239 -19.79 5.18 -22.98
N LEU A 240 -18.50 5.36 -23.26
CA LEU A 240 -17.49 4.31 -23.15
C LEU A 240 -17.43 3.73 -21.74
N LEU A 241 -17.32 4.58 -20.72
CA LEU A 241 -17.24 4.12 -19.34
C LEU A 241 -18.56 3.49 -18.86
N TYR A 242 -19.72 3.99 -19.30
CA TYR A 242 -21.03 3.40 -19.00
C TYR A 242 -21.25 2.03 -19.63
N THR A 243 -20.67 1.80 -20.81
CA THR A 243 -20.77 0.50 -21.51
C THR A 243 -19.68 -0.48 -21.08
N SER A 244 -18.69 -0.01 -20.33
CA SER A 244 -17.64 -0.84 -19.73
C SER A 244 -18.10 -1.40 -18.39
N GLU A 245 -17.65 -2.60 -18.08
CA GLU A 245 -17.86 -3.20 -16.76
C GLU A 245 -16.69 -2.82 -15.85
N ILE A 246 -16.94 -1.92 -14.89
CA ILE A 246 -15.93 -1.41 -13.96
C ILE A 246 -16.12 -2.07 -12.60
N ARG A 247 -15.13 -2.84 -12.19
CA ARG A 247 -15.02 -3.45 -10.86
C ARG A 247 -13.93 -2.73 -10.10
N VAL A 248 -14.03 -2.66 -8.78
CA VAL A 248 -13.02 -1.99 -7.97
C VAL A 248 -12.82 -2.70 -6.65
N ASN A 249 -11.57 -2.84 -6.23
CA ASN A 249 -11.24 -3.17 -4.86
C ASN A 249 -10.59 -1.94 -4.23
N ASN A 250 -10.96 -1.62 -3.00
CA ASN A 250 -10.33 -0.54 -2.25
C ASN A 250 -9.89 -1.05 -0.88
N SER A 251 -8.66 -0.75 -0.51
CA SER A 251 -8.13 -1.08 0.80
C SER A 251 -8.72 -0.09 1.81
N GLY A 252 -9.72 -0.54 2.58
CA GLY A 252 -10.36 0.29 3.61
C GLY A 252 -11.64 -0.32 4.21
N LYS A 253 -12.16 0.32 5.27
CA LYS A 253 -13.48 0.01 5.88
C LYS A 253 -14.68 0.35 4.98
N ALA A 254 -14.43 1.00 3.84
CA ALA A 254 -15.49 1.30 2.89
C ALA A 254 -15.93 -0.02 2.27
N LYS A 255 -17.07 -0.51 2.78
CA LYS A 255 -17.92 -1.57 2.24
C LYS A 255 -17.66 -1.73 0.75
N VAL A 256 -17.33 -2.97 0.35
CA VAL A 256 -17.46 -3.50 -1.02
C VAL A 256 -18.49 -2.64 -1.75
N LEU A 257 -18.02 -1.78 -2.65
CA LEU A 257 -18.94 -0.91 -3.37
C LEU A 257 -19.99 -1.81 -3.98
N ASN A 258 -21.25 -1.40 -3.93
CA ASN A 258 -22.30 -2.20 -4.54
C ASN A 258 -21.97 -2.29 -6.04
N HIS A 259 -21.39 -3.43 -6.45
CA HIS A 259 -20.91 -3.69 -7.80
C HIS A 259 -22.09 -3.93 -8.73
N SER A 260 -22.98 -2.95 -8.80
CA SER A 260 -24.01 -2.89 -9.81
C SER A 260 -23.33 -2.47 -11.11
N PRO A 261 -23.52 -3.22 -12.22
CA PRO A 261 -22.97 -2.84 -13.53
C PRO A 261 -23.51 -1.49 -14.03
N HIS A 262 -24.47 -0.88 -13.34
CA HIS A 262 -25.09 0.40 -13.68
C HIS A 262 -24.52 1.61 -12.93
N ILE A 263 -23.64 1.40 -11.94
CA ILE A 263 -23.04 2.49 -11.16
C ILE A 263 -21.55 2.52 -11.47
N ASN A 264 -21.08 3.63 -12.06
CA ASN A 264 -19.66 3.85 -12.23
C ASN A 264 -19.03 4.20 -10.87
N PRO A 265 -18.12 3.37 -10.34
CA PRO A 265 -17.58 3.59 -8.99
C PRO A 265 -16.53 4.70 -8.91
N ILE A 266 -16.11 5.29 -10.04
CA ILE A 266 -14.98 6.24 -10.08
C ILE A 266 -15.20 7.41 -9.13
N ASP A 267 -16.32 8.13 -9.20
CA ASP A 267 -16.54 9.31 -8.35
C ASP A 267 -16.61 8.94 -6.86
N ILE A 268 -17.15 7.76 -6.54
CA ILE A 268 -17.21 7.26 -5.15
C ILE A 268 -15.80 7.01 -4.62
N ILE A 269 -14.96 6.36 -5.42
CA ILE A 269 -13.57 6.07 -5.07
C ILE A 269 -12.75 7.36 -5.01
N MET A 270 -12.93 8.29 -5.94
CA MET A 270 -12.23 9.58 -5.92
C MET A 270 -12.61 10.37 -4.67
N LYS A 271 -13.90 10.44 -4.33
CA LYS A 271 -14.34 11.06 -3.08
C LYS A 271 -13.73 10.38 -1.86
N TYR A 272 -13.67 9.04 -1.84
CA TYR A 272 -13.00 8.30 -0.78
C TYR A 272 -11.51 8.65 -0.72
N CYS A 273 -10.78 8.60 -1.83
CA CYS A 273 -9.37 8.96 -1.91
C CYS A 273 -9.12 10.40 -1.48
N ASP A 274 -10.01 11.35 -1.82
CA ASP A 274 -9.87 12.78 -1.53
C ASP A 274 -10.25 13.18 -0.09
N THR A 275 -11.04 12.36 0.61
CA THR A 275 -11.49 12.65 1.98
C THR A 275 -10.30 13.01 2.88
N PRO A 276 -10.31 14.12 3.63
CA PRO A 276 -9.20 14.43 4.53
C PRO A 276 -8.99 13.33 5.57
N ILE A 277 -7.76 13.16 6.03
CA ILE A 277 -7.44 12.31 7.17
C ILE A 277 -8.12 12.92 8.40
N THR A 278 -8.68 12.09 9.27
CA THR A 278 -9.23 12.49 10.57
C THR A 278 -8.75 11.55 11.66
N LYS A 279 -9.07 11.85 12.92
CA LYS A 279 -8.78 10.94 14.04
C LYS A 279 -9.59 9.63 13.95
N GLU A 280 -10.71 9.64 13.23
CA GLU A 280 -11.56 8.47 12.95
C GLU A 280 -11.18 7.74 11.65
N ASP A 281 -10.56 8.44 10.68
CA ASP A 281 -10.12 7.89 9.40
C ASP A 281 -8.72 8.41 9.05
N TYR A 282 -7.71 7.71 9.57
CA TYR A 282 -6.29 8.01 9.37
C TYR A 282 -5.62 7.13 8.30
N GLY A 283 -6.42 6.57 7.39
CA GLY A 283 -5.97 5.55 6.44
C GLY A 283 -5.83 4.16 7.06
N VAL A 284 -5.63 3.18 6.20
CA VAL A 284 -5.44 1.77 6.58
C VAL A 284 -4.08 1.26 6.08
N PRO A 285 -3.56 0.16 6.64
CA PRO A 285 -2.47 -0.58 6.01
C PRO A 285 -2.79 -0.89 4.55
N VAL A 286 -1.90 -0.49 3.64
CA VAL A 286 -2.04 -0.75 2.19
C VAL A 286 -0.93 -1.64 1.66
N TYR A 287 0.28 -1.49 2.20
CA TYR A 287 1.46 -2.24 1.79
C TYR A 287 2.31 -2.59 3.00
N MET A 288 3.03 -3.71 2.91
CA MET A 288 4.05 -4.09 3.87
C MET A 288 5.36 -4.52 3.20
N THR A 289 6.45 -4.42 3.94
CA THR A 289 7.70 -5.14 3.66
C THR A 289 7.99 -6.11 4.80
N LEU A 290 8.72 -7.17 4.49
CA LEU A 290 9.09 -8.22 5.43
C LEU A 290 10.60 -8.42 5.43
N PHE A 291 11.15 -8.85 6.55
CA PHE A 291 12.43 -9.56 6.60
C PHE A 291 12.19 -10.96 7.14
N ARG A 292 13.04 -11.92 6.76
CA ARG A 292 13.00 -13.29 7.27
C ARG A 292 13.29 -13.29 8.76
N PHE A 293 12.54 -14.07 9.52
CA PHE A 293 12.77 -14.26 10.96
C PHE A 293 13.96 -15.21 11.18
N ASP A 294 15.11 -14.75 10.71
CA ASP A 294 16.42 -15.39 10.83
C ASP A 294 17.35 -14.52 11.69
N GLU A 295 18.49 -15.07 12.05
CA GLU A 295 19.52 -14.35 12.82
C GLU A 295 20.15 -13.16 12.06
N HIS A 296 19.89 -13.03 10.76
CA HIS A 296 20.55 -12.08 9.86
C HIS A 296 19.65 -10.91 9.42
N ARG A 297 18.36 -10.93 9.73
CA ARG A 297 17.33 -10.01 9.20
C ARG A 297 17.40 -9.83 7.70
N THR A 298 17.42 -10.94 6.97
CA THR A 298 17.47 -10.89 5.50
C THR A 298 16.17 -10.30 4.95
N THR A 299 16.22 -9.25 4.13
CA THR A 299 15.02 -8.72 3.43
C THR A 299 14.33 -9.85 2.66
N PHE A 300 13.02 -9.99 2.86
CA PHE A 300 12.24 -10.98 2.13
C PHE A 300 11.75 -10.36 0.82
N LEU A 301 12.08 -11.03 -0.29
CA LEU A 301 11.58 -10.72 -1.61
C LEU A 301 10.52 -11.76 -1.96
N ASN A 302 9.33 -11.28 -2.30
CA ASN A 302 8.25 -12.18 -2.67
C ASN A 302 8.37 -12.57 -4.15
N ASP A 303 8.75 -13.83 -4.40
CA ASP A 303 8.76 -14.40 -5.75
C ASP A 303 7.36 -14.97 -6.07
N PHE A 304 6.52 -14.13 -6.67
CA PHE A 304 5.20 -14.50 -7.18
C PHE A 304 5.17 -14.26 -8.69
N SER A 305 5.33 -15.31 -9.48
CA SER A 305 5.39 -15.19 -10.95
C SER A 305 4.01 -15.29 -11.61
N GLU A 306 3.86 -14.73 -12.81
CA GLU A 306 2.64 -14.88 -13.64
C GLU A 306 2.44 -16.35 -14.10
N ASP A 307 3.49 -17.18 -14.07
CA ASP A 307 3.51 -18.59 -14.49
C ASP A 307 3.07 -19.56 -13.38
N LEU A 308 2.03 -19.21 -12.62
CA LEU A 308 1.43 -20.13 -11.67
C LEU A 308 1.01 -21.42 -12.39
N PRO A 309 1.21 -22.62 -11.81
CA PRO A 309 0.52 -23.81 -12.29
C PRO A 309 -0.97 -23.49 -12.26
N LYS A 310 -1.64 -23.68 -13.40
CA LYS A 310 -3.08 -23.43 -13.57
C LYS A 310 -3.83 -24.01 -12.37
N LEU A 311 -4.32 -23.15 -11.49
CA LEU A 311 -5.33 -23.49 -10.49
C LEU A 311 -6.65 -23.77 -11.21
#